data_AF-A0A1Z9LIC3-F1
#
_entry.id   AF-A0A1Z9LIC3-F1
#
_cell.length_a   1.000
_cell.length_b   1.000
_cell.length_c   1.000
_cell.angle_alpha   90.00
_cell.angle_beta   90.00
_cell.angle_gamma   90.00
#
_symmetry.space_group_name_H-M   'P 1'
#
loop_
_entity.id
_entity.type
_entity.pdbx_description
1 polymer ?
#
loop_
_entity_poly.entity_id
_entity_poly.type
_entity_poly.pdbx_seq_one_letter_code
_entity_poly.pdbx_strand_id
1 'polypeptide(L)'
;MSLFTARWHRSISEISEQQWTALVGENAIPFYRWAWLEALESSGSTMPDQGWQPLHLALWRDDTPIAVAPLYLKGHSYGEFVFDQTFARLAADLGLR
;
A
#
# COMPACT_ATOMS: atom_id res chain seq x y z
N MET A 1 27.60 -13.53 -6.96
CA MET A 1 27.22 -12.29 -6.25
C MET A 1 25.71 -12.27 -6.20
N SER A 2 25.10 -12.07 -5.02
CA SER A 2 23.64 -11.91 -4.93
C SER A 2 23.20 -10.59 -5.54
N LEU A 3 22.08 -10.61 -6.25
CA LEU A 3 21.50 -9.42 -6.89
C LEU A 3 20.51 -8.75 -5.93
N PHE A 4 20.57 -7.42 -5.84
CA PHE A 4 19.58 -6.63 -5.12
C PHE A 4 18.64 -5.95 -6.10
N THR A 5 17.32 -6.08 -5.88
CA THR A 5 16.29 -5.48 -6.75
C THR A 5 15.20 -4.83 -5.92
N ALA A 6 14.84 -3.59 -6.24
CA ALA A 6 13.62 -2.96 -5.72
C ALA A 6 12.43 -3.31 -6.62
N ARG A 7 11.32 -3.75 -6.04
CA ARG A 7 10.09 -4.14 -6.75
C ARG A 7 8.88 -3.43 -6.15
N TRP A 8 8.00 -2.93 -7.00
CA TRP A 8 6.69 -2.41 -6.62
C TRP A 8 5.66 -3.53 -6.70
N HIS A 9 4.83 -3.64 -5.68
CA HIS A 9 3.76 -4.64 -5.56
C HIS A 9 2.41 -3.94 -5.47
N ARG A 10 1.41 -4.39 -6.21
CA ARG A 10 0.07 -3.78 -6.25
C ARG A 10 -0.89 -4.37 -5.23
N SER A 11 -0.46 -5.43 -4.56
CA SER A 11 -1.15 -6.03 -3.41
C SER A 11 -0.14 -6.71 -2.52
N ILE A 12 -0.42 -6.75 -1.22
CA ILE A 12 0.37 -7.49 -0.25
C ILE A 12 0.43 -8.98 -0.58
N SER A 13 -0.59 -9.53 -1.24
CA SER A 13 -0.66 -10.95 -1.63
C SER A 13 0.38 -11.36 -2.67
N GLU A 14 1.05 -10.40 -3.32
CA GLU A 14 2.21 -10.69 -4.18
C GLU A 14 3.48 -11.07 -3.38
N ILE A 15 3.46 -10.86 -2.07
CA ILE A 15 4.49 -11.32 -1.12
C ILE A 15 3.80 -12.35 -0.22
N SER A 16 4.33 -13.58 -0.17
CA SER A 16 3.64 -14.65 0.57
C SER A 16 3.64 -14.38 2.08
N GLU A 17 2.63 -14.89 2.78
CA GLU A 17 2.56 -14.81 4.25
C GLU A 17 3.83 -15.36 4.92
N GLN A 18 4.38 -16.44 4.36
CA GLN A 18 5.62 -17.04 4.86
C GLN A 18 6.82 -16.10 4.69
N GLN A 19 6.98 -15.48 3.51
CA GLN A 19 8.04 -14.50 3.27
C GLN A 19 7.89 -13.27 4.18
N TRP A 20 6.67 -12.80 4.36
CA TRP A 20 6.37 -11.68 5.25
C TRP A 20 6.67 -12.01 6.71
N THR A 21 6.20 -13.15 7.20
CA THR A 21 6.42 -13.61 8.58
C THR A 21 7.90 -13.81 8.86
N ALA A 22 8.69 -14.30 7.90
CA ALA A 22 10.14 -14.39 8.02
C ALA A 22 10.81 -13.01 8.13
N LEU A 23 10.21 -11.96 7.57
CA LEU A 23 10.73 -10.59 7.58
C LEU A 23 10.41 -9.84 8.88
N VAL A 24 9.18 -9.96 9.38
CA VAL A 24 8.71 -9.21 10.57
C VAL A 24 8.77 -10.01 11.87
N GLY A 25 8.88 -11.34 11.79
CA GLY A 25 8.84 -12.27 12.92
C GLY A 25 7.44 -12.49 13.51
N GLU A 26 7.31 -13.49 14.39
CA GLU A 26 6.02 -13.87 15.01
C GLU A 26 5.44 -12.80 15.94
N ASN A 27 6.32 -11.95 16.48
CA ASN A 27 5.97 -10.86 17.40
C ASN A 27 5.72 -9.53 16.68
N ALA A 28 5.43 -9.56 15.37
CA ALA A 28 5.06 -8.37 14.63
C ALA A 28 3.88 -7.64 15.29
N ILE A 29 3.97 -6.30 15.29
CA ILE A 29 2.88 -5.41 15.68
C ILE A 29 1.62 -5.83 14.89
N PRO A 30 0.43 -5.90 15.51
CA PRO A 30 -0.76 -6.43 14.85
C PRO A 30 -1.04 -5.85 13.45
N PHE A 31 -0.85 -4.55 13.27
CA PHE A 31 -1.06 -3.85 12.00
C PHE A 31 -0.02 -4.14 10.91
N TYR A 32 1.08 -4.80 11.27
CA TYR A 32 2.11 -5.29 10.36
C TYR A 32 2.02 -6.81 10.16
N ARG A 33 0.98 -7.49 10.66
CA ARG A 33 0.76 -8.90 10.34
C ARG A 33 0.27 -9.01 8.91
N TRP A 34 0.73 -10.02 8.18
CA TRP A 34 0.31 -10.26 6.80
C TRP A 34 -1.21 -10.33 6.68
N ALA A 35 -1.85 -11.12 7.56
CA ALA A 35 -3.31 -11.27 7.57
C ALA A 35 -4.07 -9.95 7.84
N TRP A 36 -3.48 -9.01 8.57
CA TRP A 36 -4.10 -7.69 8.77
C TRP A 36 -4.04 -6.84 7.50
N LEU A 37 -2.88 -6.80 6.85
CA LEU A 37 -2.69 -6.05 5.60
C LEU A 37 -3.53 -6.63 4.46
N GLU A 38 -3.60 -7.96 4.37
CA GLU A 38 -4.45 -8.64 3.40
C GLU A 38 -5.92 -8.33 3.65
N ALA A 39 -6.40 -8.42 4.90
CA ALA A 39 -7.78 -8.09 5.24
C ALA A 39 -8.12 -6.62 4.94
N LEU A 40 -7.17 -5.70 5.17
CA LEU A 40 -7.33 -4.30 4.83
C LEU A 40 -7.56 -4.09 3.33
N GLU A 41 -6.84 -4.82 2.48
CA GLU A 41 -7.00 -4.79 1.02
C GLU A 41 -8.26 -5.51 0.56
N SER A 42 -8.48 -6.75 0.99
CA SER A 42 -9.59 -7.59 0.55
C SER A 42 -10.96 -7.10 1.02
N SER A 43 -11.01 -6.31 2.10
CA SER A 43 -12.23 -5.62 2.53
C SER A 43 -12.74 -4.54 1.56
N GLY A 44 -11.90 -4.11 0.62
CA GLY A 44 -12.19 -3.00 -0.29
C GLY A 44 -11.89 -1.61 0.31
N SER A 45 -11.39 -1.54 1.55
CA SER A 45 -11.15 -0.27 2.25
C SER A 45 -10.04 0.57 1.60
N THR A 46 -9.10 -0.06 0.91
CA THR A 46 -7.95 0.59 0.26
C THR A 46 -8.03 0.56 -1.26
N MET A 47 -9.24 0.48 -1.84
CA MET A 47 -9.46 0.43 -3.28
C MET A 47 -9.49 1.82 -3.93
N PRO A 48 -9.15 1.92 -5.24
CA PRO A 48 -9.12 3.20 -5.96
C PRO A 48 -10.42 4.01 -5.86
N ASP A 49 -11.57 3.34 -5.81
CA ASP A 49 -12.88 3.97 -5.65
C ASP A 49 -13.06 4.68 -4.30
N GLN A 50 -12.33 4.22 -3.27
CA GLN A 50 -12.25 4.86 -1.95
C GLN A 50 -11.13 5.91 -1.87
N GLY A 51 -10.46 6.20 -3.00
CA GLY A 51 -9.35 7.15 -3.10
C GLY A 51 -8.02 6.64 -2.55
N TRP A 52 -7.89 5.34 -2.35
CA TRP A 52 -6.64 4.69 -1.91
C TRP A 52 -6.21 3.61 -2.89
N GLN A 53 -4.94 3.26 -2.94
CA GLN A 53 -4.47 2.13 -3.75
C GLN A 53 -3.24 1.49 -3.10
N PRO A 54 -3.18 0.16 -2.91
CA PRO A 54 -1.98 -0.48 -2.41
C PRO A 54 -0.83 -0.35 -3.42
N LEU A 55 0.35 0.03 -2.94
CA LEU A 55 1.56 0.12 -3.76
C LEU A 55 2.80 -0.11 -2.91
N HIS A 56 3.02 -1.34 -2.45
CA HIS A 56 4.12 -1.66 -1.55
C HIS A 56 5.46 -1.67 -2.28
N LEU A 57 6.51 -1.22 -1.59
CA LEU A 57 7.88 -1.27 -2.08
C LEU A 57 8.64 -2.35 -1.34
N ALA A 58 9.21 -3.31 -2.07
CA ALA A 58 10.02 -4.37 -1.48
C ALA A 58 11.44 -4.35 -2.05
N LEU A 59 12.44 -4.54 -1.17
CA LEU A 59 13.81 -4.82 -1.54
C LEU A 59 14.04 -6.33 -1.49
N TRP A 60 14.51 -6.88 -2.59
CA TRP A 60 14.76 -8.30 -2.78
C TRP A 60 16.26 -8.55 -2.87
N ARG A 61 16.73 -9.63 -2.23
CA ARG A 61 18.01 -10.27 -2.50
C ARG A 61 17.71 -11.59 -3.19
N ASP A 62 17.99 -11.65 -4.49
CA ASP A 62 17.57 -12.74 -5.36
C ASP A 62 16.03 -12.92 -5.29
N ASP A 63 15.54 -14.07 -4.81
CA ASP A 63 14.10 -14.35 -4.63
C ASP A 63 13.61 -14.23 -3.17
N THR A 64 14.41 -13.61 -2.29
CA THR A 64 14.06 -13.39 -0.90
C THR A 64 13.82 -11.91 -0.62
N PRO A 65 12.63 -11.49 -0.16
CA PRO A 65 12.43 -10.11 0.29
C PRO A 65 13.19 -9.90 1.61
N ILE A 66 13.93 -8.79 1.70
CA ILE A 66 14.76 -8.43 2.86
C ILE A 66 14.33 -7.12 3.52
N ALA A 67 13.51 -6.32 2.84
CA ALA A 67 12.80 -5.19 3.43
C ALA A 67 11.50 -4.97 2.66
N VAL A 68 10.42 -4.57 3.33
CA VAL A 68 9.18 -4.16 2.69
C VAL A 68 8.60 -2.94 3.39
N ALA A 69 8.21 -1.95 2.61
CA ALA A 69 7.42 -0.81 3.04
C ALA A 69 5.97 -1.00 2.55
N PRO A 70 5.01 -1.33 3.43
CA PRO A 70 3.60 -1.29 3.06
C PRO A 70 3.17 0.18 2.86
N LEU A 71 2.88 0.54 1.61
CA LEU A 71 2.48 1.89 1.22
C LEU A 71 1.12 1.84 0.52
N TYR A 72 0.37 2.94 0.65
CA TYR A 72 -0.90 3.15 -0.03
C TYR A 72 -0.86 4.53 -0.68
N LEU A 73 -1.07 4.59 -1.99
CA LEU A 73 -1.26 5.85 -2.71
C LEU A 73 -2.61 6.43 -2.34
N LYS A 74 -2.65 7.75 -2.12
CA LYS A 74 -3.87 8.50 -1.84
C LYS A 74 -4.19 9.38 -3.05
N GLY A 75 -5.36 9.19 -3.63
CA GLY A 75 -5.80 9.88 -4.86
C GLY A 75 -6.59 11.17 -4.61
N HIS A 76 -6.87 11.51 -3.35
CA HIS A 76 -7.61 12.71 -2.99
C HIS A 76 -7.10 13.32 -1.69
N SER A 77 -7.42 14.59 -1.49
CA SER A 77 -7.12 15.35 -0.28
C SER A 77 -8.09 15.09 0.89
N TYR A 78 -9.14 14.29 0.71
CA TYR A 78 -10.12 14.04 1.78
C TYR A 78 -9.43 13.50 3.05
N GLY A 79 -9.66 14.18 4.18
CA GLY A 79 -8.99 13.89 5.46
C GLY A 79 -7.63 14.58 5.66
N GLU A 80 -7.22 15.47 4.76
CA GLU A 80 -6.08 16.38 4.97
C GLU A 80 -6.46 17.60 5.82
N PHE A 81 -5.44 18.25 6.38
CA PHE A 81 -5.62 19.43 7.23
C PHE A 81 -6.04 20.68 6.42
N VAL A 82 -5.73 20.70 5.11
CA VAL A 82 -6.16 21.73 4.18
C VAL A 82 -7.37 21.19 3.40
N PHE A 83 -8.50 21.86 3.56
CA PHE A 83 -9.76 21.46 2.94
C PHE A 83 -9.93 22.13 1.57
N ASP A 84 -9.38 21.52 0.52
CA ASP A 84 -9.51 21.98 -0.87
C ASP A 84 -10.70 21.34 -1.62
N GLN A 85 -11.47 20.46 -0.96
CA GLN A 85 -12.56 19.72 -1.59
C GLN A 85 -13.58 20.59 -2.35
N THR A 86 -13.81 21.83 -1.92
CA THR A 86 -14.69 22.77 -2.64
C THR A 86 -14.10 23.20 -3.98
N PHE A 87 -12.79 23.43 -4.03
CA PHE A 87 -12.09 23.77 -5.28
C PHE A 87 -11.98 22.56 -6.20
N ALA A 88 -11.66 21.38 -5.66
CA ALA A 88 -11.64 20.15 -6.43
C ALA A 88 -13.01 19.83 -7.04
N ARG A 89 -14.09 20.01 -6.26
CA ARG A 89 -15.47 19.85 -6.74
C ARG A 89 -15.81 20.86 -7.84
N LEU A 90 -15.50 22.13 -7.64
CA LEU A 90 -15.75 23.17 -8.64
C LEU A 90 -15.00 22.88 -9.96
N ALA A 91 -13.74 22.46 -9.89
CA ALA A 91 -12.97 22.08 -11.08
C ALA A 91 -13.63 20.90 -11.83
N ALA A 92 -14.07 19.88 -11.11
CA ALA A 92 -14.78 18.75 -11.69
C ALA A 92 -16.13 19.15 -12.33
N ASP A 93 -16.92 19.98 -11.65
CA ASP A 93 -18.20 20.52 -12.17
C ASP A 93 -17.99 21.37 -13.44
N LEU A 94 -16.83 22.04 -13.56
CA LEU A 94 -16.41 22.78 -14.75
C LEU A 94 -15.75 21.90 -15.83
N GLY A 95 -15.56 20.61 -15.59
CA GLY A 95 -14.91 19.68 -16.53
C GLY A 95 -13.40 19.88 -16.65
N LEU A 96 -12.77 20.56 -15.69
CA LEU A 96 -11.32 20.76 -15.63
C LEU A 96 -10.70 19.57 -14.87
N ARG A 97 -9.91 18.75 -15.57
CA ARG A 97 -9.11 17.64 -15.00
C ARG A 97 -7.67 17.76 -15.45
#